data_AF-A0A8T3DCG9-F1
#
_entry.id   AF-A0A8T3DCG9-F1
#
_cell.length_a   1.000
_cell.length_b   1.000
_cell.length_c   1.000
_cell.angle_alpha   90.00
_cell.angle_beta   90.00
_cell.angle_gamma   90.00
#
_symmetry.space_group_name_H-M   'P 1'
#
loop_
_entity.id
_entity.type
_entity.pdbx_description
1 polymer ?
#
loop_
_entity_poly.entity_id
_entity_poly.type
_entity_poly.pdbx_seq_one_letter_code
_entity_poly.pdbx_strand_id
1 'polypeptide(L)'
;MSANKSSNFKNTEDGNGRDKGSAGANTKPSKPQQGVSIAVSSRALFDMEEERKIYEKVELERYVAYQQQHKDKPLKQGVAFQFVQALLAVNTRLQELDSNCKKLFNVILMSSNDTRVGLRLSNGIKKYDLDIERFSLTGGESPVEYLKAYETKLYLSLDAEKVRKATEQGIKAVLPTNKEMASSSETRTIKELNGIPNKRALLIQHKML
;
A
#
# COMPACT_ATOMS: atom_id res chain seq x y z
N MET A 1 -13.36 40.19 61.56
CA MET A 1 -12.84 38.85 61.22
C MET A 1 -12.50 38.89 59.73
N SER A 2 -11.29 39.38 59.41
CA SER A 2 -10.09 38.61 59.01
C SER A 2 -10.21 38.07 57.58
N ALA A 3 -9.29 38.18 56.63
CA ALA A 3 -8.01 38.89 56.42
C ALA A 3 -7.71 38.70 54.92
N ASN A 4 -7.38 39.75 54.14
CA ASN A 4 -6.06 40.00 53.56
C ASN A 4 -5.24 38.77 53.06
N LYS A 5 -4.95 38.67 51.75
CA LYS A 5 -3.56 38.74 51.21
C LYS A 5 -3.44 38.56 49.69
N SER A 6 -2.54 39.39 49.15
CA SER A 6 -1.95 39.48 47.81
C SER A 6 -1.08 38.29 47.38
N SER A 7 -0.84 38.20 46.07
CA SER A 7 0.44 37.98 45.34
C SER A 7 0.16 37.09 44.11
N ASN A 8 0.20 37.58 42.86
CA ASN A 8 1.28 38.13 42.05
C ASN A 8 2.42 37.13 41.81
N PHE A 9 2.49 36.52 40.62
CA PHE A 9 3.76 36.08 40.02
C PHE A 9 3.70 36.11 38.48
N LYS A 10 4.25 37.20 37.96
CA LYS A 10 5.15 37.36 36.79
C LYS A 10 4.74 36.80 35.43
N ASN A 11 4.45 37.75 34.54
CA ASN A 11 4.88 37.75 33.15
C ASN A 11 6.42 37.63 33.08
N THR A 12 6.90 36.77 32.20
CA THR A 12 8.07 37.05 31.38
C THR A 12 7.65 36.79 29.94
N GLU A 13 7.38 37.89 29.25
CA GLU A 13 7.53 37.96 27.80
C GLU A 13 9.02 37.75 27.51
N ASP A 14 9.34 36.72 26.73
CA ASP A 14 10.42 36.86 25.75
C ASP A 14 9.78 36.57 24.40
N GLY A 15 9.57 37.65 23.67
CA GLY A 15 9.09 37.60 22.30
C GLY A 15 10.14 36.96 21.40
N ASN A 16 9.69 36.04 20.56
CA ASN A 16 10.23 35.97 19.21
C ASN A 16 9.08 35.64 18.26
N GLY A 17 8.46 36.70 17.74
CA GLY A 17 7.61 36.58 16.56
C GLY A 17 8.49 36.23 15.36
N ARG A 18 8.12 35.17 14.64
CA ARG A 18 8.31 35.08 13.19
C ARG A 18 7.33 34.08 12.57
N ASP A 19 6.38 34.72 11.89
CA ASP A 19 5.59 34.36 10.72
C ASP A 19 5.82 33.00 9.98
N LYS A 20 4.67 32.43 9.61
CA LYS A 20 4.28 31.54 8.47
C LYS A 20 5.08 30.29 8.11
N GLY A 21 4.33 29.17 8.08
CA GLY A 21 4.67 27.96 7.33
C GLY A 21 3.72 26.81 7.65
N SER A 22 2.52 26.82 7.07
CA SER A 22 1.64 25.65 7.03
C SER A 22 2.17 24.60 6.05
N ALA A 23 1.90 23.34 6.36
CA ALA A 23 2.06 22.12 5.54
C ALA A 23 3.44 21.43 5.56
N GLY A 24 3.50 20.35 6.33
CA GLY A 24 4.59 19.38 6.34
C GLY A 24 4.61 18.55 7.63
N ALA A 25 3.46 18.01 8.04
CA ALA A 25 3.38 17.19 9.24
C ALA A 25 4.09 15.85 9.01
N ASN A 26 5.42 15.84 9.18
CA ASN A 26 6.24 14.65 9.30
C ASN A 26 5.95 14.00 10.67
N THR A 27 4.76 13.43 10.79
CA THR A 27 4.35 12.67 11.97
C THR A 27 4.95 11.28 11.84
N LYS A 28 5.87 10.96 12.74
CA LYS A 28 6.44 9.62 12.88
C LYS A 28 5.28 8.60 12.92
N PRO A 29 5.32 7.50 12.14
CA PRO A 29 4.25 6.53 12.17
C PRO A 29 4.08 6.01 13.60
N SER A 30 2.85 6.08 14.12
CA SER A 30 2.51 5.53 15.44
C SER A 30 2.82 4.03 15.46
N LYS A 31 3.21 3.44 16.59
CA LYS A 31 3.47 1.99 16.63
C LYS A 31 2.17 1.22 16.34
N PRO A 32 2.20 0.11 15.59
CA PRO A 32 1.03 -0.75 15.46
C PRO A 32 0.61 -1.24 16.86
N GLN A 33 -0.67 -1.07 17.20
CA GLN A 33 -1.24 -1.75 18.36
C GLN A 33 -1.25 -3.26 18.04
N GLN A 34 -0.77 -4.08 18.97
CA GLN A 34 -0.66 -5.56 18.91
C GLN A 34 -1.38 -6.25 17.73
N GLY A 35 -0.64 -6.90 16.84
CA GLY A 35 -1.17 -7.60 15.66
C GLY A 35 -0.10 -7.80 14.57
N VAL A 36 -0.41 -8.60 13.55
CA VAL A 36 0.45 -8.79 12.38
C VAL A 36 0.18 -7.68 11.36
N SER A 37 1.16 -6.78 11.17
CA SER A 37 1.08 -5.68 10.21
C SER A 37 1.22 -6.16 8.77
N ILE A 38 0.20 -5.88 7.96
CA ILE A 38 0.13 -6.25 6.54
C ILE A 38 -0.03 -4.97 5.72
N ALA A 39 0.98 -4.63 4.95
CA ALA A 39 0.93 -3.49 4.06
C ALA A 39 0.44 -3.91 2.66
N VAL A 40 -0.49 -3.16 2.08
CA VAL A 40 -1.02 -3.39 0.74
C VAL A 40 -0.91 -2.12 -0.10
N SER A 41 -0.45 -2.24 -1.34
CA SER A 41 -0.40 -1.09 -2.25
C SER A 41 -1.77 -0.74 -2.80
N SER A 42 -1.97 0.54 -3.13
CA SER A 42 -3.24 1.05 -3.69
C SER A 42 -3.71 0.24 -4.90
N ARG A 43 -2.80 -0.06 -5.84
CA ARG A 43 -3.05 -0.90 -7.03
C ARG A 43 -3.31 -2.37 -6.74
N ALA A 44 -2.77 -2.91 -5.64
CA ALA A 44 -3.07 -4.28 -5.25
C ALA A 44 -4.48 -4.36 -4.64
N LEU A 45 -4.86 -3.38 -3.81
CA LEU A 45 -6.16 -3.34 -3.17
C LEU A 45 -7.29 -2.94 -4.12
N PHE A 46 -7.04 -1.98 -5.00
CA PHE A 46 -8.00 -1.43 -5.96
C PHE A 46 -7.49 -1.57 -7.38
N ASP A 47 -8.40 -1.85 -8.31
CA ASP A 47 -8.10 -1.79 -9.74
C ASP A 47 -7.99 -0.32 -10.16
N MET A 48 -6.76 0.05 -10.54
CA MET A 48 -6.36 1.40 -10.93
C MET A 48 -5.55 1.36 -12.25
N GLU A 49 -5.79 0.37 -13.11
CA GLU A 49 -4.98 0.20 -14.34
C GLU A 49 -5.21 1.32 -15.36
N GLU A 50 -6.41 1.89 -15.44
CA GLU A 50 -6.66 3.07 -16.30
C GLU A 50 -5.92 4.30 -15.78
N GLU A 51 -5.96 4.54 -14.47
CA GLU A 51 -5.22 5.60 -13.81
C GLU A 51 -3.70 5.43 -14.00
N ARG A 52 -3.22 4.18 -13.97
CA ARG A 52 -1.81 3.88 -14.23
C ARG A 52 -1.40 4.23 -15.66
N LYS A 53 -2.21 3.90 -16.67
CA LYS A 53 -1.93 4.26 -18.07
C LYS A 53 -1.84 5.77 -18.24
N ILE A 54 -2.62 6.55 -17.49
CA ILE A 54 -2.52 8.01 -17.47
C ILE A 54 -1.17 8.40 -16.87
N TYR A 55 -0.83 7.91 -15.68
CA TYR A 55 0.46 8.21 -15.04
C TYR A 55 1.68 7.88 -15.91
N GLU A 56 1.64 6.79 -16.69
CA GLU A 56 2.74 6.38 -17.56
C GLU A 56 2.86 7.21 -18.85
N LYS A 57 1.76 7.82 -19.30
CA LYS A 57 1.70 8.54 -20.58
C LYS A 57 1.77 10.05 -20.44
N VAL A 58 1.40 10.60 -19.28
CA VAL A 58 1.33 12.05 -19.05
C VAL A 58 1.98 12.45 -17.73
N GLU A 59 2.33 13.74 -17.65
CA GLU A 59 2.87 14.36 -16.44
C GLU A 59 1.94 14.21 -15.23
N LEU A 60 2.55 14.20 -14.03
CA LEU A 60 1.92 13.96 -12.73
C LEU A 60 0.62 14.75 -12.52
N GLU A 61 0.58 15.99 -12.97
CA GLU A 61 -0.53 16.92 -12.82
C GLU A 61 -1.81 16.40 -13.49
N ARG A 62 -1.70 15.79 -14.67
CA ARG A 62 -2.86 15.23 -15.38
C ARG A 62 -3.40 13.98 -14.68
N TYR A 63 -2.51 13.13 -14.17
CA TYR A 63 -2.89 11.99 -13.34
C TYR A 63 -3.64 12.46 -12.08
N VAL A 64 -3.10 13.44 -11.37
CA VAL A 64 -3.73 13.99 -10.17
C VAL A 64 -5.08 14.64 -10.48
N ALA A 65 -5.19 15.42 -11.56
CA ALA A 65 -6.45 16.05 -11.97
C ALA A 65 -7.52 14.99 -12.27
N TYR A 66 -7.15 13.92 -13.01
CA TYR A 66 -8.05 12.81 -13.28
C TYR A 66 -8.54 12.15 -11.98
N GLN A 67 -7.63 11.89 -11.03
CA GLN A 67 -7.97 11.29 -9.75
C GLN A 67 -8.93 12.16 -8.91
N GLN A 68 -8.74 13.47 -8.93
CA GLN A 68 -9.62 14.41 -8.21
C GLN A 68 -11.00 14.52 -8.84
N GLN A 69 -11.08 14.58 -10.18
CA GLN A 69 -12.36 14.62 -10.90
C GLN A 69 -13.18 13.35 -10.70
N HIS A 70 -12.52 12.20 -10.51
CA HIS A 70 -13.16 10.91 -10.31
C HIS A 70 -13.20 10.46 -8.84
N LYS A 71 -12.98 11.37 -7.88
CA LYS A 71 -12.91 11.03 -6.44
C LYS A 71 -14.17 10.34 -5.90
N ASP A 72 -15.33 10.64 -6.48
CA ASP A 72 -16.63 10.09 -6.09
C ASP A 72 -17.00 8.86 -6.93
N LYS A 73 -16.22 8.55 -7.98
CA LYS A 73 -16.37 7.34 -8.77
C LYS A 73 -15.71 6.18 -8.01
N PRO A 74 -16.48 5.13 -7.65
CA PRO A 74 -15.96 3.96 -6.96
C PRO A 74 -14.78 3.33 -7.69
N LEU A 75 -13.71 3.06 -6.93
CA LEU A 75 -12.64 2.17 -7.40
C LEU A 75 -13.17 0.75 -7.46
N LYS A 76 -12.78 -0.01 -8.49
CA LYS A 76 -13.09 -1.44 -8.57
C LYS A 76 -12.15 -2.22 -7.64
N GLN A 77 -12.56 -3.43 -7.27
CA GLN A 77 -11.75 -4.32 -6.44
C GLN A 77 -10.49 -4.76 -7.19
N GLY A 78 -9.34 -4.63 -6.55
CA GLY A 78 -8.06 -5.10 -7.08
C GLY A 78 -7.79 -6.57 -6.76
N VAL A 79 -6.65 -7.08 -7.25
CA VAL A 79 -6.28 -8.50 -7.15
C VAL A 79 -6.12 -8.99 -5.69
N ALA A 80 -5.72 -8.12 -4.77
CA ALA A 80 -5.53 -8.44 -3.36
C ALA A 80 -6.77 -8.16 -2.50
N PHE A 81 -7.86 -7.64 -3.10
CA PHE A 81 -9.04 -7.20 -2.37
C PHE A 81 -9.64 -8.31 -1.51
N GLN A 82 -9.87 -9.48 -2.11
CA GLN A 82 -10.49 -10.62 -1.41
C GLN A 82 -9.62 -11.13 -0.26
N PHE A 83 -8.29 -11.10 -0.42
CA PHE A 83 -7.38 -11.45 0.65
C PHE A 83 -7.48 -10.46 1.82
N VAL A 84 -7.47 -9.16 1.53
CA VAL A 84 -7.64 -8.13 2.57
C VAL A 84 -8.99 -8.25 3.26
N GLN A 85 -10.07 -8.46 2.51
CA GLN A 85 -11.40 -8.66 3.07
C GLN A 85 -11.45 -9.88 4.01
N ALA A 86 -10.79 -10.99 3.65
CA ALA A 86 -10.71 -12.17 4.50
C ALA A 86 -9.97 -11.89 5.82
N LEU A 87 -8.86 -11.15 5.79
CA LEU A 87 -8.13 -10.77 7.00
C LEU A 87 -8.99 -9.92 7.95
N LEU A 88 -9.70 -8.94 7.39
CA LEU A 88 -10.59 -8.08 8.18
C LEU A 88 -11.78 -8.86 8.74
N ALA A 89 -12.34 -9.80 7.97
CA ALA A 89 -13.41 -10.68 8.44
C ALA A 89 -12.97 -11.56 9.62
N VAL A 90 -11.71 -12.02 9.65
CA VAL A 90 -11.15 -12.73 10.81
C VAL A 90 -11.15 -11.83 12.04
N ASN A 91 -10.70 -10.58 11.92
CA ASN A 91 -10.73 -9.63 13.03
C ASN A 91 -12.16 -9.42 13.56
N THR A 92 -13.13 -9.18 12.66
CA THR A 92 -14.54 -9.02 13.03
C THR A 92 -15.06 -10.26 13.77
N ARG A 93 -14.80 -11.45 13.23
CA ARG A 93 -15.28 -12.69 13.83
C ARG A 93 -14.68 -12.96 15.21
N LEU A 94 -13.40 -12.63 15.42
CA LEU A 94 -12.76 -12.75 16.73
C LEU A 94 -13.41 -11.80 17.75
N GLN A 95 -13.74 -10.59 17.34
CA GLN A 95 -14.39 -9.60 18.21
C GLN A 95 -15.86 -9.94 18.52
N GLU A 96 -16.57 -10.59 17.59
CA GLU A 96 -17.92 -11.12 17.86
C GLU A 96 -17.90 -12.26 18.89
N LEU A 97 -16.83 -13.05 18.93
CA LEU A 97 -16.67 -14.16 19.87
C LEU A 97 -16.22 -13.68 21.25
N ASP A 98 -15.36 -12.66 21.31
CA ASP A 98 -14.93 -11.99 22.54
C ASP A 98 -14.67 -10.51 22.25
N SER A 99 -15.50 -9.64 22.83
CA SER A 99 -15.40 -8.19 22.64
C SER A 99 -14.09 -7.58 23.17
N ASN A 100 -13.36 -8.29 24.02
CA ASN A 100 -12.04 -7.87 24.51
C ASN A 100 -10.89 -8.40 23.64
N CYS A 101 -11.20 -9.23 22.63
CA CYS A 101 -10.20 -9.79 21.74
C CYS A 101 -9.56 -8.69 20.89
N LYS A 102 -8.24 -8.74 20.78
CA LYS A 102 -7.47 -7.78 19.99
C LYS A 102 -7.48 -8.18 18.52
N LYS A 103 -7.42 -7.18 17.63
CA LYS A 103 -7.28 -7.43 16.19
C LYS A 103 -6.01 -8.23 15.92
N LEU A 104 -6.13 -9.29 15.14
CA LEU A 104 -4.99 -10.12 14.77
C LEU A 104 -4.21 -9.49 13.61
N PHE A 105 -4.92 -8.81 12.71
CA PHE A 105 -4.33 -8.22 11.50
C PHE A 105 -4.49 -6.71 11.47
N ASN A 106 -3.38 -6.05 11.20
CA ASN A 106 -3.26 -4.60 11.07
C ASN A 106 -3.03 -4.27 9.59
N VAL A 107 -4.10 -3.96 8.87
CA VAL A 107 -4.00 -3.70 7.42
C VAL A 107 -3.67 -2.23 7.17
N ILE A 108 -2.59 -1.98 6.45
CA ILE A 108 -2.07 -0.63 6.16
C ILE A 108 -2.05 -0.45 4.64
N LEU A 109 -2.70 0.60 4.13
CA LEU A 109 -2.57 0.95 2.71
C LEU A 109 -1.32 1.82 2.52
N MET A 110 -0.38 1.37 1.68
CA MET A 110 0.88 2.10 1.45
C MET A 110 1.12 2.34 -0.04
N SER A 111 1.18 3.61 -0.46
CA SER A 111 1.16 3.96 -1.88
C SER A 111 2.16 5.07 -2.20
N SER A 112 2.82 4.97 -3.36
CA SER A 112 3.62 6.05 -3.95
C SER A 112 2.77 7.16 -4.57
N ASN A 113 1.45 7.09 -4.46
CA ASN A 113 0.58 8.13 -5.02
C ASN A 113 0.82 9.49 -4.36
N ASP A 114 0.55 10.53 -5.13
CA ASP A 114 0.41 11.89 -4.65
C ASP A 114 -0.67 11.98 -3.55
N THR A 115 -0.43 12.78 -2.52
CA THR A 115 -1.33 12.95 -1.38
C THR A 115 -2.71 13.48 -1.80
N ARG A 116 -2.79 14.24 -2.90
CA ARG A 116 -4.02 14.75 -3.51
C ARG A 116 -4.96 13.63 -4.02
N VAL A 117 -4.43 12.41 -4.23
CA VAL A 117 -5.22 11.22 -4.60
C VAL A 117 -5.90 10.57 -3.38
N GLY A 118 -5.48 10.94 -2.16
CA GLY A 118 -5.90 10.28 -0.92
C GLY A 118 -7.40 10.26 -0.67
N LEU A 119 -8.13 11.30 -1.11
CA LEU A 119 -9.58 11.34 -0.95
C LEU A 119 -10.29 10.23 -1.74
N ARG A 120 -9.84 9.94 -2.98
CA ARG A 120 -10.43 8.85 -3.79
C ARG A 120 -10.16 7.49 -3.17
N LEU A 121 -8.95 7.28 -2.64
CA LEU A 121 -8.60 6.04 -1.93
C LEU A 121 -9.44 5.88 -0.65
N SER A 122 -9.59 6.95 0.14
CA SER A 122 -10.43 6.95 1.33
C SER A 122 -11.90 6.64 1.02
N ASN A 123 -12.44 7.22 -0.07
CA ASN A 123 -13.79 6.91 -0.54
C ASN A 123 -13.93 5.44 -0.95
N GLY A 124 -12.91 4.87 -1.60
CA GLY A 124 -12.86 3.43 -1.91
C GLY A 124 -12.89 2.57 -0.65
N ILE A 125 -12.03 2.87 0.33
CA ILE A 125 -11.99 2.17 1.64
C ILE A 125 -13.36 2.21 2.32
N LYS A 126 -13.97 3.40 2.42
CA LYS A 126 -15.29 3.60 3.05
C LYS A 126 -16.40 2.85 2.32
N LYS A 127 -16.41 2.89 0.99
CA LYS A 127 -17.43 2.22 0.18
C LYS A 127 -17.51 0.72 0.46
N TYR A 128 -16.35 0.10 0.65
CA TYR A 128 -16.23 -1.34 0.86
C TYR A 128 -16.17 -1.73 2.34
N ASP A 129 -16.37 -0.78 3.24
CA ASP A 129 -16.30 -0.97 4.69
C ASP A 129 -15.01 -1.68 5.14
N LEU A 130 -13.88 -1.27 4.55
CA LEU A 130 -12.59 -1.84 4.90
C LEU A 130 -12.04 -1.12 6.13
N ASP A 131 -11.93 -1.84 7.25
CA ASP A 131 -11.26 -1.41 8.49
C ASP A 131 -9.72 -1.36 8.30
N ILE A 132 -9.28 -0.44 7.44
CA ILE A 132 -7.86 -0.14 7.21
C ILE A 132 -7.38 0.72 8.37
N GLU A 133 -6.41 0.20 9.13
CA GLU A 133 -5.89 0.88 10.32
C GLU A 133 -5.31 2.25 9.97
N ARG A 134 -4.50 2.30 8.91
CA ARG A 134 -3.80 3.49 8.43
C ARG A 134 -3.60 3.44 6.93
N PHE A 135 -3.50 4.61 6.31
CA PHE A 135 -2.99 4.72 4.95
C PHE A 135 -1.89 5.80 4.85
N SER A 136 -0.87 5.52 4.04
CA SER A 136 0.29 6.39 3.83
C SER A 136 0.54 6.61 2.34
N LEU A 137 0.68 7.88 1.97
CA LEU A 137 0.94 8.33 0.61
C LEU A 137 2.28 9.08 0.60
N THR A 138 3.25 8.57 -0.15
CA THR A 138 4.63 9.07 -0.13
C THR A 138 4.92 10.11 -1.22
N GLY A 139 3.92 10.53 -2.01
CA GLY A 139 4.08 11.67 -2.90
C GLY A 139 5.01 11.44 -4.10
N GLY A 140 5.12 10.20 -4.57
CA GLY A 140 6.02 9.79 -5.66
C GLY A 140 7.20 8.94 -5.18
N GLU A 141 7.62 9.13 -3.93
CA GLU A 141 8.72 8.38 -3.35
C GLU A 141 8.38 6.90 -3.13
N SER A 142 9.39 6.05 -3.06
CA SER A 142 9.19 4.62 -2.83
C SER A 142 8.60 4.37 -1.42
N PRO A 143 7.45 3.68 -1.30
CA PRO A 143 6.87 3.35 0.00
C PRO A 143 7.67 2.30 0.78
N VAL A 144 8.64 1.65 0.13
CA VAL A 144 9.37 0.50 0.68
C VAL A 144 10.15 0.87 1.94
N GLU A 145 10.76 2.05 1.98
CA GLU A 145 11.56 2.52 3.12
C GLU A 145 10.73 2.67 4.39
N TYR A 146 9.44 2.97 4.23
CA TYR A 146 8.51 3.14 5.33
C TYR A 146 7.99 1.79 5.87
N LEU A 147 8.06 0.70 5.10
CA LEU A 147 7.54 -0.61 5.52
C LEU A 147 8.13 -1.06 6.88
N LYS A 148 9.42 -0.81 7.12
CA LYS A 148 10.08 -1.11 8.40
C LYS A 148 9.55 -0.25 9.54
N ALA A 149 9.33 1.05 9.30
CA ALA A 149 8.81 1.97 10.30
C ALA A 149 7.37 1.63 10.73
N TYR A 150 6.60 1.00 9.83
CA TYR A 150 5.28 0.44 10.11
C TYR A 150 5.32 -1.00 10.65
N GLU A 151 6.52 -1.54 10.94
CA GLU A 151 6.75 -2.90 11.44
C GLU A 151 6.10 -3.99 10.56
N THR A 152 6.03 -3.73 9.25
CA THR A 152 5.35 -4.57 8.27
C THR A 152 5.93 -5.98 8.25
N LYS A 153 5.08 -6.99 8.39
CA LYS A 153 5.45 -8.41 8.29
C LYS A 153 5.23 -8.98 6.90
N LEU A 154 4.19 -8.51 6.21
CA LEU A 154 3.87 -8.88 4.84
C LEU A 154 3.53 -7.65 4.00
N TYR A 155 4.10 -7.54 2.80
CA TYR A 155 3.81 -6.49 1.82
C TYR A 155 3.22 -7.07 0.53
N LEU A 156 2.07 -6.55 0.10
CA LEU A 156 1.41 -6.91 -1.15
C LEU A 156 1.48 -5.75 -2.13
N SER A 157 2.08 -5.97 -3.30
CA SER A 157 2.17 -4.93 -4.32
C SER A 157 2.19 -5.49 -5.72
N LEU A 158 1.54 -4.79 -6.66
CA LEU A 158 1.62 -5.05 -8.10
C LEU A 158 2.87 -4.49 -8.79
N ASP A 159 3.80 -3.93 -8.02
CA ASP A 159 5.07 -3.40 -8.51
C ASP A 159 6.20 -4.38 -8.14
N ALA A 160 6.70 -5.11 -9.13
CA ALA A 160 7.73 -6.12 -8.97
C ALA A 160 9.05 -5.54 -8.42
N GLU A 161 9.37 -4.29 -8.76
CA GLU A 161 10.57 -3.62 -8.24
C GLU A 161 10.41 -3.34 -6.75
N LYS A 162 9.24 -2.85 -6.32
CA LYS A 162 8.94 -2.62 -4.89
C LYS A 162 8.92 -3.94 -4.10
N VAL A 163 8.38 -5.02 -4.67
CA VAL A 163 8.42 -6.36 -4.05
C VAL A 163 9.85 -6.84 -3.85
N ARG A 164 10.70 -6.70 -4.88
CA ARG A 164 12.12 -7.07 -4.80
C ARG A 164 12.84 -6.26 -3.71
N LYS A 165 12.73 -4.93 -3.74
CA LYS A 165 13.35 -4.04 -2.74
C LYS A 165 12.88 -4.32 -1.32
N ALA A 166 11.59 -4.60 -1.12
CA ALA A 166 11.06 -4.97 0.20
C ALA A 166 11.66 -6.30 0.70
N THR A 167 11.81 -7.27 -0.20
CA THR A 167 12.42 -8.57 0.10
C THR A 167 13.90 -8.43 0.47
N GLU A 168 14.67 -7.64 -0.27
CA GLU A 168 16.08 -7.30 0.03
C GLU A 168 16.22 -6.63 1.41
N GLN A 169 15.20 -5.90 1.84
CA GLN A 169 15.12 -5.27 3.16
C GLN A 169 14.69 -6.21 4.30
N GLY A 170 14.45 -7.50 4.01
CA GLY A 170 14.05 -8.52 4.97
C GLY A 170 12.55 -8.60 5.25
N ILE A 171 11.72 -7.87 4.48
CA ILE A 171 10.26 -7.90 4.61
C ILE A 171 9.71 -8.97 3.67
N LYS A 172 8.79 -9.81 4.14
CA LYS A 172 8.10 -10.76 3.23
C LYS A 172 7.23 -9.95 2.28
N ALA A 173 7.44 -10.10 0.98
CA ALA A 173 6.68 -9.37 -0.03
C ALA A 173 6.20 -10.32 -1.13
N VAL A 174 5.01 -10.04 -1.68
CA VAL A 174 4.38 -10.88 -2.70
C VAL A 174 3.83 -9.98 -3.81
N LEU A 175 3.99 -10.45 -5.05
CA LEU A 175 3.33 -9.93 -6.25
C LEU A 175 2.05 -10.75 -6.48
N PRO A 176 0.86 -10.29 -6.02
CA PRO A 176 -0.36 -11.05 -6.18
C PRO A 176 -0.75 -11.13 -7.66
N THR A 177 -1.29 -12.28 -8.07
CA THR A 177 -1.78 -12.52 -9.44
C THR A 177 -3.16 -13.14 -9.40
N ASN A 178 -3.98 -12.87 -10.41
CA ASN A 178 -5.24 -13.59 -10.59
C ASN A 178 -4.95 -14.94 -11.25
N LYS A 179 -5.68 -15.98 -10.86
CA LYS A 179 -5.53 -17.35 -11.38
C LYS A 179 -5.65 -17.42 -12.91
N GLU A 180 -6.45 -16.53 -13.52
CA GLU A 180 -6.60 -16.38 -14.97
C GLU A 180 -5.34 -15.81 -15.66
N MET A 181 -4.60 -14.91 -15.00
CA MET A 181 -3.34 -14.36 -15.51
C MET A 181 -2.17 -15.35 -15.38
N ALA A 182 -2.18 -16.20 -14.35
CA ALA A 182 -1.18 -17.25 -14.17
C ALA A 182 -1.22 -18.29 -15.31
N SER A 183 -2.42 -18.71 -15.70
CA SER A 183 -2.65 -19.60 -16.86
C SER A 183 -2.12 -19.02 -18.18
N SER A 184 -2.13 -17.70 -18.32
CA SER A 184 -1.71 -17.01 -19.56
C SER A 184 -0.19 -16.91 -19.68
N SER A 185 0.52 -16.89 -18.55
CA SER A 185 1.98 -16.79 -18.49
C SER A 185 2.65 -18.15 -18.74
N GLU A 186 2.09 -19.24 -18.21
CA GLU A 186 2.53 -20.61 -18.53
C GLU A 186 2.36 -20.92 -20.03
N THR A 187 1.30 -20.40 -20.67
CA THR A 187 1.06 -20.61 -22.10
C THR A 187 2.08 -19.90 -23.00
N ARG A 188 2.68 -18.79 -22.55
CA ARG A 188 3.76 -18.09 -23.29
C ARG A 188 5.08 -18.85 -23.21
N THR A 189 5.45 -19.34 -22.02
CA THR A 189 6.70 -20.10 -21.82
C THR A 189 6.68 -21.44 -22.57
N ILE A 190 5.53 -22.13 -22.62
CA ILE A 190 5.41 -23.41 -23.36
C ILE A 190 5.44 -23.20 -24.88
N LYS A 191 4.87 -22.09 -25.40
CA LYS A 191 4.96 -21.77 -26.84
C LYS A 191 6.38 -21.40 -27.28
N GLU A 192 7.15 -20.73 -26.44
CA GLU A 192 8.55 -20.37 -26.75
C GLU A 192 9.49 -21.59 -26.69
N LEU A 193 9.24 -22.56 -25.79
CA LEU A 193 10.04 -23.79 -25.71
C LEU A 193 9.76 -24.77 -26.86
N ASN A 194 8.56 -24.77 -27.43
CA ASN A 194 8.21 -25.59 -28.60
C ASN A 194 8.78 -25.05 -29.93
N GLY A 195 9.35 -23.84 -29.93
CA GLY A 195 10.02 -23.24 -31.08
C GLY A 195 11.53 -23.44 -31.12
N ILE A 196 12.12 -24.05 -30.08
CA ILE A 196 13.56 -24.33 -30.03
C ILE A 196 13.77 -25.75 -30.53
N PRO A 197 14.30 -25.97 -31.76
CA PRO A 197 14.68 -27.30 -32.18
C PRO A 197 15.69 -27.87 -31.18
N ASN A 198 15.32 -29.00 -30.57
CA ASN A 198 16.10 -29.68 -29.56
C ASN A 198 17.50 -30.00 -30.14
N LYS A 199 18.53 -29.30 -29.67
CA LYS A 199 19.94 -29.50 -30.11
C LYS A 199 20.47 -30.92 -29.86
N ARG A 200 19.73 -31.80 -29.15
CA ARG A 200 20.06 -33.23 -29.02
C ARG A 200 19.65 -34.10 -30.23
N ALA A 201 18.82 -33.62 -31.14
CA ALA A 201 18.45 -34.38 -32.34
C ALA A 201 19.51 -34.33 -33.46
N LEU A 202 20.46 -33.38 -33.40
CA LEU A 202 21.44 -33.19 -34.48
C LEU A 202 22.75 -34.00 -34.33
N LEU A 203 22.93 -34.78 -33.25
CA LEU A 203 24.19 -35.50 -33.00
C LEU A 203 24.14 -37.02 -33.25
N ILE A 204 23.03 -37.56 -33.80
CA ILE A 204 22.87 -39.01 -34.02
C ILE A 204 22.92 -39.41 -35.51
N GLN A 205 22.99 -38.46 -36.45
CA GLN A 205 22.98 -38.76 -37.91
C GLN A 205 24.36 -38.74 -38.59
N HIS A 206 25.47 -38.87 -37.86
CA HIS A 206 26.82 -38.90 -38.47
C HIS A 206 27.71 -40.07 -38.01
N LYS A 207 27.10 -41.23 -37.69
CA LYS A 207 27.82 -42.46 -37.35
C LYS A 207 27.28 -43.74 -37.99
N MET A 208 26.52 -43.63 -39.07
CA MET A 208 26.28 -44.73 -39.99
C MET A 208 26.38 -44.21 -41.42
N LEU A 209 27.59 -44.29 -41.96
CA LEU A 209 27.96 -44.55 -43.36
C LEU A 209 29.47 -44.79 -43.38
#